data_AF-A0A9Q4GYI4-F1
#
_entry.id   AF-A0A9Q4GYI4-F1
#
_cell.length_a   1.000
_cell.length_b   1.000
_cell.length_c   1.000
_cell.angle_alpha   90.00
_cell.angle_beta   90.00
_cell.angle_gamma   90.00
#
_symmetry.space_group_name_H-M   'P 1'
#
loop_
_entity.id
_entity.type
_entity.pdbx_description
1 polymer ?
#
loop_
_entity_poly.entity_id
_entity_poly.type
_entity_poly.pdbx_seq_one_letter_code
_entity_poly.pdbx_strand_id
1 'polypeptide(L)'
;MTEQRVAQDPRRRIPRTDDLLALPEVAAARSRLSETVLRETVRRAQERARSGQIAPDDVAPALVADLAARSATSLRPVLNATGVVVHTNLGRAPLSDAAVQALVTASGYVDVEMDLASGVRSRRGAGTRAALLAALPEAEDALVVNNG
;
A
#
# COMPACT_ATOMS: atom_id res chain seq x y z
N MET A 1 -56.73 -21.04 -10.74
CA MET A 1 -55.36 -21.53 -10.97
C MET A 1 -54.57 -20.43 -11.66
N THR A 2 -53.98 -19.52 -10.88
CA THR A 2 -52.92 -18.63 -11.38
C THR A 2 -52.01 -18.34 -10.19
N GLU A 3 -50.92 -19.09 -10.11
CA GLU A 3 -49.91 -19.00 -9.06
C GLU A 3 -49.25 -17.62 -9.09
N GLN A 4 -49.34 -16.91 -7.97
CA GLN A 4 -48.50 -15.77 -7.66
C GLN A 4 -47.06 -16.26 -7.50
N ARG A 5 -46.24 -16.19 -8.56
CA ARG A 5 -44.78 -16.13 -8.40
C ARG A 5 -44.46 -14.79 -7.73
N VAL A 6 -44.38 -14.79 -6.40
CA VAL A 6 -43.61 -13.78 -5.67
C VAL A 6 -42.19 -13.88 -6.21
N ALA A 7 -41.81 -13.02 -7.15
CA ALA A 7 -40.43 -12.90 -7.58
C ALA A 7 -39.61 -12.63 -6.33
N GLN A 8 -38.87 -13.64 -5.85
CA GLN A 8 -38.06 -13.52 -4.65
C GLN A 8 -37.17 -12.29 -4.79
N ASP A 9 -37.23 -11.37 -3.82
CA ASP A 9 -36.44 -10.14 -3.84
C ASP A 9 -34.98 -10.49 -4.14
N PRO A 10 -34.44 -10.09 -5.31
CA PRO A 10 -33.10 -10.48 -5.72
C PRO A 10 -32.03 -10.02 -4.72
N ARG A 11 -32.32 -9.01 -3.89
CA ARG A 11 -31.41 -8.57 -2.82
C ARG A 11 -31.16 -9.63 -1.75
N ARG A 12 -32.05 -10.61 -1.59
CA ARG A 12 -31.86 -11.75 -0.68
C ARG A 12 -30.75 -12.69 -1.14
N ARG A 13 -30.36 -12.63 -2.41
CA ARG A 13 -29.25 -13.42 -2.98
C ARG A 13 -27.89 -12.75 -2.82
N ILE A 14 -27.83 -11.51 -2.33
CA ILE A 14 -26.55 -10.82 -2.10
C ILE A 14 -25.78 -11.58 -1.02
N PRO A 15 -24.55 -12.06 -1.31
CA PRO A 15 -23.75 -12.81 -0.33
C PRO A 15 -23.50 -12.02 0.95
N ARG A 16 -23.46 -12.71 2.09
CA ARG A 16 -23.18 -12.05 3.38
C ARG A 16 -21.72 -11.62 3.43
N THR A 17 -21.45 -10.62 4.26
CA THR A 17 -20.10 -10.09 4.45
C THR A 17 -19.13 -11.17 4.93
N ASP A 18 -19.56 -12.04 5.84
CA ASP A 18 -18.71 -13.10 6.37
C ASP A 18 -18.35 -14.14 5.30
N ASP A 19 -19.31 -14.49 4.42
CA ASP A 19 -19.07 -15.40 3.28
C ASP A 19 -18.06 -14.80 2.31
N LEU A 20 -18.17 -13.50 2.03
CA LEU A 20 -17.23 -12.77 1.17
C LEU A 20 -15.85 -12.64 1.80
N LEU A 21 -15.77 -12.36 3.11
CA LEU A 21 -14.49 -12.27 3.83
C LEU A 21 -13.78 -13.62 3.97
N ALA A 22 -14.52 -14.73 3.84
CA ALA A 22 -13.98 -16.09 3.87
C ALA A 22 -13.43 -16.56 2.50
N LEU A 23 -13.64 -15.79 1.43
CA LEU A 23 -13.11 -16.15 0.10
C LEU A 23 -11.57 -16.24 0.11
N PRO A 24 -10.98 -17.27 -0.54
CA PRO A 24 -9.53 -17.43 -0.62
C PRO A 24 -8.80 -16.21 -1.19
N GLU A 25 -9.40 -15.53 -2.15
CA GLU A 25 -8.85 -14.32 -2.79
C GLU A 25 -8.81 -13.13 -1.83
N VAL A 26 -9.81 -13.02 -0.94
CA VAL A 26 -9.85 -12.00 0.11
C VAL A 26 -8.83 -12.31 1.18
N ALA A 27 -8.69 -13.59 1.56
CA ALA A 27 -7.65 -14.03 2.48
C ALA A 27 -6.25 -13.77 1.92
N ALA A 28 -6.01 -14.03 0.64
CA ALA A 28 -4.74 -13.72 -0.03
C ALA A 28 -4.46 -12.21 -0.05
N ALA A 29 -5.50 -11.38 -0.25
CA ALA A 29 -5.37 -9.93 -0.27
C ALA A 29 -4.97 -9.31 1.10
N ARG A 30 -5.22 -10.00 2.23
CA ARG A 30 -4.79 -9.56 3.58
C ARG A 30 -3.28 -9.40 3.73
N SER A 31 -2.49 -10.11 2.92
CA SER A 31 -1.03 -9.97 2.92
C SER A 31 -0.54 -8.58 2.48
N ARG A 32 -1.38 -7.82 1.77
CA ARG A 32 -1.00 -6.58 1.09
C ARG A 32 -1.96 -5.41 1.31
N LEU A 33 -3.16 -5.65 1.83
CA LEU A 33 -4.18 -4.63 2.10
C LEU A 33 -4.61 -4.70 3.57
N SER A 34 -4.91 -3.55 4.16
CA SER A 34 -5.45 -3.49 5.52
C SER A 34 -6.88 -4.03 5.58
N GLU A 35 -7.28 -4.52 6.76
CA GLU A 35 -8.63 -5.03 7.01
C GLU A 35 -9.72 -3.97 6.70
N THR A 36 -9.44 -2.69 6.96
CA THR A 36 -10.32 -1.58 6.62
C THR A 36 -10.60 -1.52 5.12
N VAL A 37 -9.56 -1.63 4.29
CA VAL A 37 -9.69 -1.60 2.82
C VAL A 37 -10.47 -2.81 2.32
N LEU A 38 -10.25 -4.00 2.88
CA LEU A 38 -10.98 -5.21 2.52
C LEU A 38 -12.48 -5.05 2.81
N ARG A 39 -12.84 -4.62 4.03
CA ARG A 39 -14.23 -4.41 4.43
C ARG A 39 -14.92 -3.32 3.61
N GLU A 40 -14.22 -2.24 3.30
CA GLU A 40 -14.75 -1.19 2.43
C GLU A 40 -15.03 -1.73 1.02
N THR A 41 -14.12 -2.55 0.47
CA THR A 41 -14.28 -3.14 -0.87
C THR A 41 -15.46 -4.12 -0.90
N VAL A 42 -15.62 -4.96 0.13
CA VAL A 42 -16.80 -5.85 0.29
C VAL A 42 -18.09 -5.04 0.34
N ARG A 43 -18.14 -4.01 1.19
CA ARG A 43 -19.31 -3.14 1.33
C ARG A 43 -19.67 -2.49 -0.01
N ARG A 44 -18.69 -1.98 -0.74
CA ARG A 44 -18.87 -1.37 -2.07
C ARG A 44 -19.44 -2.36 -3.09
N ALA A 45 -18.93 -3.60 -3.12
CA ALA A 45 -19.44 -4.63 -4.03
C ALA A 45 -20.91 -4.97 -3.72
N GLN A 46 -21.27 -5.13 -2.44
CA GLN A 46 -22.67 -5.36 -2.04
C GLN A 46 -23.56 -4.16 -2.35
N GLU A 47 -23.09 -2.92 -2.18
CA GLU A 47 -23.84 -1.70 -2.51
C GLU A 47 -24.13 -1.56 -4.01
N ARG A 48 -23.19 -1.96 -4.87
CA ARG A 48 -23.40 -2.04 -6.32
C ARG A 48 -24.55 -3.00 -6.64
N ALA A 49 -24.66 -4.13 -5.95
CA ALA A 49 -25.79 -5.04 -6.13
C ALA A 49 -27.11 -4.49 -5.55
N ARG A 50 -27.07 -3.86 -4.37
CA ARG A 50 -28.27 -3.23 -3.75
C ARG A 50 -28.86 -2.12 -4.61
N SER A 51 -28.01 -1.37 -5.30
CA SER A 51 -28.39 -0.29 -6.23
C SER A 51 -28.72 -0.80 -7.64
N GLY A 52 -28.57 -2.09 -7.92
CA GLY A 52 -28.90 -2.70 -9.22
C GLY A 52 -27.84 -2.48 -10.31
N GLN A 53 -26.63 -2.01 -9.97
CA GLN A 53 -25.53 -1.83 -10.92
C GLN A 53 -24.89 -3.16 -11.35
N ILE A 54 -24.96 -4.19 -10.51
CA ILE A 54 -24.52 -5.56 -10.80
C ILE A 54 -25.56 -6.56 -10.28
N ALA A 55 -25.59 -7.78 -10.82
CA ALA A 55 -26.45 -8.80 -10.26
C ALA A 55 -25.91 -9.28 -8.89
N PRO A 56 -26.77 -9.81 -7.99
CA PRO A 56 -26.33 -10.39 -6.73
C PRO A 56 -25.26 -11.48 -6.90
N ASP A 57 -25.37 -12.29 -7.95
CA ASP A 57 -24.44 -13.38 -8.25
C ASP A 57 -23.07 -12.86 -8.72
N ASP A 58 -22.99 -11.60 -9.19
CA ASP A 58 -21.76 -10.95 -9.65
C ASP A 58 -20.97 -10.28 -8.51
N VAL A 59 -21.50 -10.24 -7.28
CA VAL A 59 -20.85 -9.56 -6.14
C VAL A 59 -19.48 -10.14 -5.83
N ALA A 60 -19.35 -11.47 -5.78
CA ALA A 60 -18.07 -12.12 -5.49
C ALA A 60 -17.05 -11.92 -6.63
N PRO A 61 -17.37 -12.18 -7.92
CA PRO A 61 -16.48 -11.88 -9.03
C PRO A 61 -16.03 -10.40 -9.08
N ALA A 62 -16.96 -9.47 -8.87
CA ALA A 62 -16.65 -8.04 -8.86
C ALA A 62 -15.73 -7.65 -7.69
N LEU A 63 -15.97 -8.21 -6.50
CA LEU A 63 -15.10 -8.03 -5.34
C LEU A 63 -13.68 -8.53 -5.62
N VAL A 64 -13.54 -9.74 -6.17
CA VAL A 64 -12.23 -10.32 -6.49
C VAL A 64 -11.48 -9.47 -7.50
N ALA A 65 -12.15 -9.02 -8.56
CA ALA A 65 -11.57 -8.13 -9.55
C ALA A 65 -11.13 -6.79 -8.95
N ASP A 66 -11.98 -6.17 -8.12
CA ASP A 66 -11.68 -4.90 -7.45
C ASP A 66 -10.47 -5.07 -6.51
N LEU A 67 -10.38 -6.17 -5.76
CA LEU A 67 -9.23 -6.46 -4.90
C LEU A 67 -7.96 -6.68 -5.72
N ALA A 68 -8.02 -7.47 -6.79
CA ALA A 68 -6.88 -7.73 -7.66
C ALA A 68 -6.29 -6.45 -8.27
N ALA A 69 -7.14 -5.49 -8.62
CA ALA A 69 -6.72 -4.19 -9.17
C ALA A 69 -6.18 -3.21 -8.13
N ARG A 70 -6.40 -3.44 -6.83
CA ARG A 70 -5.92 -2.55 -5.77
C ARG A 70 -4.47 -2.80 -5.41
N SER A 71 -3.73 -1.73 -5.16
CA SER A 71 -2.37 -1.74 -4.61
C SER A 71 -2.36 -1.07 -3.24
N ALA A 72 -1.32 -1.34 -2.44
CA ALA A 72 -1.08 -0.64 -1.17
C ALA A 72 -0.75 0.85 -1.38
N THR A 73 -0.37 1.24 -2.60
CA THR A 73 -0.07 2.63 -2.99
C THR A 73 -0.86 3.02 -4.24
N SER A 74 -1.19 4.31 -4.36
CA SER A 74 -1.74 4.90 -5.59
C SER A 74 -0.68 5.13 -6.66
N LEU A 75 0.61 5.07 -6.30
CA LEU A 75 1.73 5.25 -7.21
C LEU A 75 1.86 4.06 -8.17
N ARG A 76 2.20 4.35 -9.43
CA ARG A 76 2.47 3.34 -10.44
C ARG A 76 3.87 3.53 -11.01
N PRO A 77 4.61 2.43 -11.28
CA PRO A 77 5.88 2.51 -11.98
C PRO A 77 5.66 3.07 -13.39
N VAL A 78 6.63 3.85 -13.87
CA VAL A 78 6.62 4.44 -15.22
C VAL A 78 7.95 4.18 -15.92
N LEU A 79 7.91 4.09 -17.25
CA LEU A 79 9.11 4.05 -18.08
C LEU A 79 9.47 5.48 -18.51
N ASN A 80 10.62 5.98 -18.07
CA ASN A 80 11.10 7.30 -18.47
C ASN A 80 11.74 7.24 -19.87
N ALA A 81 11.00 7.70 -20.88
CA ALA A 81 11.46 7.79 -22.27
C ALA A 81 11.78 9.25 -22.70
N THR A 82 11.91 10.18 -21.75
CA THR A 82 12.11 11.62 -22.04
C THR A 82 13.56 12.00 -22.27
N GLY A 83 14.52 11.15 -21.86
CA GLY A 83 15.94 11.47 -21.81
C GLY A 83 16.37 12.37 -20.64
N VAL A 84 15.42 12.83 -19.81
CA VAL A 84 15.72 13.65 -18.62
C VAL A 84 16.03 12.75 -17.43
N VAL A 85 17.27 12.78 -16.94
CA VAL A 85 17.72 11.95 -15.80
C VAL A 85 17.06 12.38 -14.49
N VAL A 86 17.11 13.66 -14.14
CA VAL A 86 16.49 14.19 -12.92
C VAL A 86 15.13 14.80 -13.26
N HIS A 87 14.12 13.94 -13.40
CA HIS A 87 12.79 14.37 -13.82
C HIS A 87 11.91 14.71 -12.61
N THR A 88 11.60 15.98 -12.40
CA THR A 88 10.85 16.46 -11.21
C THR A 88 9.47 15.82 -11.06
N ASN A 89 8.72 15.67 -12.15
CA ASN A 89 7.39 15.03 -12.12
C ASN A 89 7.43 13.50 -11.95
N LEU A 90 8.59 12.85 -12.14
CA LEU A 90 8.74 11.40 -12.03
C LEU A 90 9.51 10.96 -10.78
N GLY A 91 9.76 11.88 -9.84
CA GLY A 91 10.42 11.57 -8.58
C GLY A 91 11.93 11.80 -8.55
N ARG A 92 12.49 12.60 -9.47
CA ARG A 92 13.91 12.96 -9.53
C ARG A 92 14.81 11.72 -9.73
N ALA A 93 15.84 11.56 -8.89
CA ALA A 93 16.81 10.49 -9.02
C ALA A 93 16.25 9.16 -8.44
N PRO A 94 16.22 8.06 -9.21
CA PRO A 94 15.86 6.76 -8.68
C PRO A 94 16.92 6.27 -7.68
N LEU A 95 16.48 5.46 -6.71
CA LEU A 95 17.37 4.85 -5.72
C LEU A 95 18.08 3.62 -6.32
N SER A 96 19.31 3.37 -5.88
CA SER A 96 20.01 2.12 -6.16
C SER A 96 19.43 0.97 -5.33
N ASP A 97 19.70 -0.28 -5.74
CA ASP A 97 19.24 -1.46 -5.00
C ASP A 97 19.71 -1.46 -3.54
N ALA A 98 20.95 -1.03 -3.28
CA ALA A 98 21.48 -0.91 -1.92
C ALA A 98 20.71 0.13 -1.08
N ALA A 99 20.32 1.26 -1.66
CA ALA A 99 19.52 2.27 -0.98
C ALA A 99 18.09 1.79 -0.71
N VAL A 100 17.49 1.03 -1.65
CA VAL A 100 16.19 0.39 -1.44
C VAL A 100 16.25 -0.62 -0.30
N GLN A 101 17.29 -1.46 -0.24
CA GLN A 101 17.46 -2.41 0.87
C GLN A 101 17.60 -1.71 2.22
N ALA A 102 18.36 -0.61 2.29
CA ALA A 102 18.46 0.19 3.51
C ALA A 102 17.08 0.71 3.99
N LEU A 103 16.21 1.13 3.07
CA LEU A 103 14.83 1.55 3.41
C LEU A 103 13.97 0.38 3.90
N VAL A 104 14.13 -0.81 3.32
CA VAL A 104 13.44 -2.02 3.79
C VAL A 104 13.87 -2.36 5.21
N THR A 105 15.17 -2.32 5.52
CA THR A 105 15.68 -2.47 6.90
C THR A 105 15.08 -1.41 7.84
N ALA A 106 15.06 -0.15 7.40
CA ALA A 106 14.53 0.97 8.17
C ALA A 106 13.00 0.94 8.39
N SER A 107 12.27 0.05 7.71
CA SER A 107 10.82 -0.13 7.92
C SER A 107 10.48 -0.85 9.23
N GLY A 108 11.46 -1.45 9.90
CA GLY A 108 11.34 -2.05 11.23
C GLY A 108 11.88 -1.16 12.34
N TYR A 109 12.05 -1.74 13.54
CA TYR A 109 12.78 -1.06 14.61
C TYR A 109 14.27 -1.02 14.28
N VAL A 110 14.82 0.19 14.22
CA VAL A 110 16.25 0.43 14.02
C VAL A 110 16.75 1.45 15.04
N ASP A 111 18.06 1.57 15.14
CA ASP A 111 18.80 2.40 16.09
C ASP A 111 18.81 3.90 15.75
N VAL A 112 17.68 4.44 15.27
CA VAL A 112 17.55 5.83 14.77
C VAL A 112 18.12 6.87 15.74
N GLU A 113 17.88 6.69 17.04
CA GLU A 113 18.33 7.54 18.14
C GLU A 113 18.82 6.71 19.33
N MET A 114 19.42 5.55 19.08
CA MET A 114 19.94 4.66 20.13
C MET A 114 21.41 4.36 19.85
N ASP A 115 22.26 4.48 20.86
CA ASP A 115 23.62 3.94 20.79
C ASP A 115 23.59 2.49 21.30
N LEU A 116 23.86 1.53 20.42
CA LEU A 116 23.75 0.11 20.74
C LEU A 116 24.85 -0.40 21.69
N ALA A 117 25.98 0.32 21.81
CA ALA A 117 27.07 -0.07 22.69
C ALA A 117 26.77 0.28 24.17
N SER A 118 26.16 1.45 24.38
CA SER A 118 25.83 1.99 25.71
C SER A 118 24.37 1.76 26.12
N GLY A 119 23.48 1.48 25.17
CA GLY A 119 22.05 1.34 25.39
C GLY A 119 21.34 2.66 25.73
N VAL A 120 21.99 3.80 25.51
CA VAL A 120 21.42 5.13 25.80
C VAL A 120 20.97 5.85 24.54
N ARG A 121 20.08 6.84 24.70
CA ARG A 121 19.61 7.67 23.60
C ARG A 121 20.78 8.44 22.97
N SER A 122 20.81 8.47 21.64
CA SER A 122 21.80 9.17 20.82
C SER A 122 21.15 10.24 19.92
N ARG A 123 21.97 11.00 19.17
CA ARG A 123 21.48 11.95 18.17
C ARG A 123 21.08 11.22 16.89
N ARG A 124 19.94 11.62 16.33
CA ARG A 124 19.49 11.12 15.02
C ARG A 124 20.52 11.40 13.94
N GLY A 125 20.74 10.42 13.07
CA GLY A 125 21.52 10.60 11.85
C GLY A 125 23.04 10.64 12.06
N ALA A 126 23.55 10.15 13.20
CA ALA A 126 24.98 10.05 13.45
C ALA A 126 25.72 9.29 12.32
N GLY A 127 25.17 8.16 11.88
CA GLY A 127 25.69 7.39 10.74
C GLY A 127 25.64 8.18 9.43
N THR A 128 24.54 8.87 9.14
CA THR A 128 24.41 9.73 7.95
C THR A 128 25.44 10.86 7.95
N ARG A 129 25.62 11.55 9.08
CA ARG A 129 26.62 12.63 9.23
C ARG A 129 28.03 12.10 9.00
N ALA A 130 28.37 10.97 9.61
CA ALA A 130 29.68 10.34 9.40
C ALA A 130 29.90 9.95 7.94
N ALA A 131 28.90 9.38 7.26
CA ALA A 131 28.99 9.03 5.85
C ALA A 131 29.15 10.25 4.94
N LEU A 132 28.47 11.36 5.22
CA LEU A 132 28.61 12.61 4.45
C LEU A 132 30.00 13.22 4.62
N LEU A 133 30.52 13.28 5.85
CA LEU A 133 31.87 13.77 6.12
C LEU A 133 32.94 12.88 5.50
N ALA A 134 32.71 11.57 5.43
CA ALA A 134 33.60 10.65 4.71
C ALA A 134 33.57 10.86 3.18
N ALA A 135 32.41 11.27 2.63
CA ALA A 135 32.25 11.53 1.21
C ALA A 135 32.78 12.92 0.77
N LEU A 136 32.87 13.88 1.69
CA LEU A 136 33.43 15.21 1.47
C LEU A 136 34.41 15.55 2.62
N PRO A 137 35.65 15.01 2.59
CA PRO A 137 36.59 15.11 3.70
C PRO A 137 37.02 16.54 4.07
N GLU A 138 36.86 17.49 3.15
CA GLU A 138 37.15 18.91 3.36
C GLU A 138 36.07 19.62 4.20
N ALA A 139 34.89 19.01 4.36
CA ALA A 139 33.83 19.56 5.20
C ALA A 139 34.16 19.38 6.69
N GLU A 140 34.07 20.47 7.45
CA GLU A 140 34.27 20.45 8.91
C GLU A 140 33.09 19.81 9.65
N ASP A 141 31.87 19.97 9.11
CA ASP A 141 30.63 19.44 9.67
C ASP A 141 29.57 19.22 8.56
N ALA A 142 28.54 18.43 8.87
CA ALA A 142 27.38 18.19 8.01
C ALA A 142 26.07 18.22 8.82
N LEU A 143 25.06 18.88 8.24
CA LEU A 143 23.69 18.90 8.73
C LEU A 143 22.74 18.48 7.61
N VAL A 144 21.79 17.61 7.93
CA VAL A 144 20.73 17.20 7.01
C VAL A 144 19.42 17.83 7.46
N VAL A 145 18.77 18.54 6.54
CA VAL A 145 17.42 19.07 6.69
C VAL A 145 16.49 18.38 5.68
N ASN A 146 15.18 18.56 5.84
CA ASN A 146 14.18 17.85 5.03
C ASN A 146 14.36 18.05 3.51
N ASN A 147 14.62 19.29 3.10
CA ASN A 147 14.79 19.68 1.72
C ASN A 147 15.53 21.01 1.64
N GLY A 148 16.31 21.19 0.57
CA GLY A 148 16.89 22.47 0.17
C GLY A 148 16.02 23.23 -0.82
#